data_AF-A0A397JFM9-F1
#
_entry.id   AF-A0A397JFM9-F1
#
_cell.length_a   1.000
_cell.length_b   1.000
_cell.length_c   1.000
_cell.angle_alpha   90.00
_cell.angle_beta   90.00
_cell.angle_gamma   90.00
#
_symmetry.space_group_name_H-M   'P 1'
#
loop_
_entity.id
_entity.type
_entity.pdbx_description
1 polymer ?
#
loop_
_entity_poly.entity_id
_entity_poly.type
_entity_poly.pdbx_seq_one_letter_code
_entity_poly.pdbx_strand_id
1 'polypeptide(L)'
;MKVLNKLLPNRPCFLDQPLSEDSSNKTIKGYNKFLESQESSGYKYQRRDNGNVFIIDMNNPEHGLVASLLQRRFNVPNANFDYNLPIVVDHFSPSGNGQLIAPDVTIYPNANHVQQPHIPYPGPPPGNKNGQPHARIVCEIGNEQSTKEWNDKCQLWMNQVYIRYVLGIKLHKKRNGKNNFGQYHRSMTAKLWQQGAGYQEWQFGTLIRKKQTPTACNSPNLPHYQINIPIAQVFWDPPLLPADEYIPTVPNSLATETAPVNFIIDLYRVQQLVLKEQNNV
;
A
#
# COMPACT_ATOMS: atom_id res chain seq x y z
N MET A 1 -44.70 -35.11 -21.68
CA MET A 1 -43.73 -34.11 -22.17
C MET A 1 -44.16 -32.74 -21.62
N LYS A 2 -43.48 -32.23 -20.59
CA LYS A 2 -43.71 -30.90 -19.99
C LYS A 2 -42.36 -30.18 -19.99
N VAL A 3 -42.25 -29.13 -20.78
CA VAL A 3 -41.04 -28.31 -20.89
C VAL A 3 -41.12 -27.21 -19.84
N LEU A 4 -40.18 -27.21 -18.89
CA LEU A 4 -39.98 -26.13 -17.93
C LEU A 4 -39.05 -25.09 -18.59
N ASN A 5 -39.61 -23.97 -19.06
CA ASN A 5 -38.82 -22.80 -19.44
C ASN A 5 -38.47 -22.02 -18.17
N LYS A 6 -37.23 -22.16 -17.68
CA LYS A 6 -36.67 -21.26 -16.68
C LYS A 6 -36.37 -19.92 -17.36
N LEU A 7 -37.10 -18.88 -16.94
CA LEU A 7 -36.80 -17.49 -17.20
C LEU A 7 -35.41 -17.16 -16.62
N LEU A 8 -34.46 -16.80 -17.48
CA LEU A 8 -33.24 -16.10 -17.07
C LEU A 8 -33.64 -14.67 -16.68
N PRO A 9 -33.24 -14.16 -15.50
CA PRO A 9 -33.50 -12.77 -15.15
C PRO A 9 -32.74 -11.83 -16.09
N ASN A 10 -33.44 -10.78 -16.50
CA ASN A 10 -32.99 -9.71 -17.39
C ASN A 10 -31.57 -9.23 -17.03
N ARG A 11 -30.69 -9.25 -18.05
CA ARG A 11 -29.38 -8.60 -18.02
C ARG A 11 -29.63 -7.08 -17.91
N PRO A 12 -29.09 -6.35 -16.90
CA PRO A 12 -29.18 -4.89 -16.91
C PRO A 12 -28.34 -4.37 -18.08
N CYS A 13 -29.02 -3.70 -19.01
CA CYS A 13 -28.39 -2.86 -20.00
C CYS A 13 -27.80 -1.65 -19.27
N PHE A 14 -26.48 -1.55 -19.18
CA PHE A 14 -25.81 -0.32 -18.74
C PHE A 14 -25.82 0.63 -19.94
N LEU A 15 -26.84 1.49 -20.00
CA LEU A 15 -26.76 2.76 -20.71
C LEU A 15 -25.70 3.61 -20.02
N ASP A 16 -24.89 4.32 -20.80
CA ASP A 16 -23.90 5.30 -20.36
C ASP A 16 -24.52 6.28 -19.36
N GLN A 17 -24.37 5.98 -18.06
CA GLN A 17 -24.69 6.86 -16.95
C GLN A 17 -23.39 7.36 -16.33
N PRO A 18 -23.34 8.63 -15.88
CA PRO A 18 -22.17 9.13 -15.18
C PRO A 18 -21.91 8.26 -13.94
N LEU A 19 -20.65 7.86 -13.76
CA LEU A 19 -20.12 7.17 -12.57
C LEU A 19 -20.84 7.69 -11.32
N SER A 20 -21.60 6.81 -10.66
CA SER A 20 -22.58 7.18 -9.64
C SER A 20 -21.99 8.08 -8.55
N GLU A 21 -22.34 9.37 -8.56
CA GLU A 21 -22.17 10.26 -7.41
C GLU A 21 -23.16 9.84 -6.32
N ASP A 22 -22.66 9.32 -5.20
CA ASP A 22 -23.43 9.37 -3.94
C ASP A 22 -23.22 10.78 -3.36
N SER A 23 -24.02 11.74 -3.84
CA SER A 23 -24.02 13.15 -3.45
C SER A 23 -24.62 13.40 -2.06
N SER A 24 -24.52 12.42 -1.15
CA SER A 24 -24.94 12.58 0.24
C SER A 24 -23.82 13.23 1.05
N ASN A 25 -24.12 14.40 1.62
CA ASN A 25 -23.22 15.13 2.51
C ASN A 25 -23.00 14.32 3.81
N LYS A 26 -22.06 13.38 3.78
CA LYS A 26 -21.84 12.45 4.89
C LYS A 26 -20.97 13.12 5.94
N THR A 27 -21.43 13.10 7.18
CA THR A 27 -20.55 13.39 8.33
C THR A 27 -19.39 12.40 8.32
N ILE A 28 -18.26 12.76 8.94
CA ILE A 28 -17.12 11.86 9.17
C ILE A 28 -17.57 10.48 9.67
N LYS A 29 -18.49 10.45 10.64
CA LYS A 29 -19.06 9.22 11.21
C LYS A 29 -19.90 8.43 10.20
N GLY A 30 -20.65 9.11 9.33
CA GLY A 30 -21.46 8.48 8.28
C GLY A 30 -20.63 7.89 7.15
N TYR A 31 -19.50 8.52 6.82
CA TYR A 31 -18.55 8.01 5.84
C TYR A 31 -17.81 6.76 6.34
N ASN A 32 -17.38 6.74 7.62
CA ASN A 32 -16.75 5.57 8.21
C ASN A 32 -17.67 4.33 8.20
N LYS A 33 -18.94 4.50 8.62
CA LYS A 33 -19.94 3.43 8.58
C LYS A 33 -20.24 2.95 7.14
N PHE A 34 -20.13 3.85 6.16
CA PHE A 34 -20.26 3.51 4.75
C PHE A 34 -19.11 2.62 4.27
N LEU A 35 -17.84 2.95 4.58
CA LEU A 35 -16.72 2.06 4.23
C LEU A 35 -16.85 0.69 4.89
N GLU A 36 -17.17 0.64 6.19
CA GLU A 36 -17.36 -0.62 6.94
C GLU A 36 -18.43 -1.56 6.35
N SER A 37 -19.40 -1.01 5.61
CA SER A 37 -20.52 -1.79 5.05
C SER A 37 -20.50 -1.97 3.55
N GLN A 38 -19.69 -1.21 2.80
CA GLN A 38 -19.74 -1.14 1.33
C GLN A 38 -18.37 -1.15 0.64
N GLU A 39 -17.25 -1.16 1.37
CA GLU A 39 -15.92 -1.27 0.75
C GLU A 39 -15.74 -2.69 0.18
N SER A 40 -16.18 -2.88 -1.06
CA SER A 40 -15.88 -4.07 -1.84
C SER A 40 -14.45 -4.00 -2.37
N SER A 41 -13.83 -5.16 -2.61
CA SER A 41 -12.42 -5.34 -3.03
C SER A 41 -12.00 -4.64 -4.35
N GLY A 42 -12.90 -3.87 -4.96
CA GLY A 42 -12.71 -3.18 -6.24
C GLY A 42 -12.75 -1.64 -6.19
N TYR A 43 -13.20 -1.01 -5.10
CA TYR A 43 -13.39 0.44 -5.04
C TYR A 43 -12.79 1.06 -3.78
N LYS A 44 -11.97 2.10 -3.93
CA LYS A 44 -11.55 2.99 -2.85
C LYS A 44 -12.37 4.27 -2.89
N TYR A 45 -12.86 4.68 -1.74
CA TYR A 45 -13.61 5.93 -1.61
C TYR A 45 -12.80 6.96 -0.84
N GLN A 46 -12.94 8.25 -1.18
CA GLN A 46 -12.38 9.37 -0.40
C GLN A 46 -13.47 10.39 -0.12
N ARG A 47 -13.51 10.85 1.12
CA ARG A 47 -14.33 12.00 1.53
C ARG A 47 -13.52 13.30 1.40
N ARG A 48 -14.03 14.25 0.62
CA ARG A 48 -13.48 15.61 0.55
C ARG A 48 -14.00 16.49 1.69
N ASP A 49 -13.40 17.66 1.89
CA ASP A 49 -13.72 18.57 3.00
C ASP A 49 -15.17 19.06 2.98
N ASN A 50 -15.77 19.13 1.78
CA ASN A 50 -17.17 19.47 1.58
C ASN A 50 -18.16 18.34 1.95
N GLY A 51 -17.67 17.19 2.42
CA GLY A 51 -18.48 16.07 2.86
C GLY A 51 -18.90 15.06 1.79
N ASN A 52 -18.56 15.32 0.52
CA ASN A 52 -18.85 14.40 -0.57
C ASN A 52 -17.88 13.21 -0.55
N VAL A 53 -18.41 12.03 -0.87
CA VAL A 53 -17.65 10.79 -0.99
C VAL A 53 -17.52 10.45 -2.47
N PHE A 54 -16.29 10.26 -2.93
CA PHE A 54 -15.99 9.91 -4.31
C PHE A 54 -15.33 8.54 -4.35
N ILE A 55 -15.63 7.74 -5.37
CA ILE A 55 -14.72 6.66 -5.78
C ILE A 55 -13.47 7.36 -6.32
N ILE A 56 -12.35 7.21 -5.63
CA ILE A 56 -11.07 7.82 -6.03
C ILE A 56 -10.10 6.83 -6.64
N ASP A 57 -10.40 5.54 -6.52
CA ASP A 57 -9.59 4.48 -7.11
C ASP A 57 -10.50 3.30 -7.39
N MET A 58 -10.49 2.81 -8.62
CA MET A 58 -10.94 1.45 -8.92
C MET A 58 -9.70 0.59 -8.96
N ASN A 59 -9.75 -0.62 -8.43
CA ASN A 59 -8.61 -1.54 -8.44
C ASN A 59 -8.28 -1.94 -9.89
N ASN A 60 -7.54 -1.09 -10.60
CA ASN A 60 -7.00 -1.39 -11.92
C ASN A 60 -6.06 -2.60 -11.75
N PRO A 61 -6.12 -3.62 -12.63
CA PRO A 61 -5.31 -4.83 -12.51
C PRO A 61 -3.82 -4.57 -12.17
N GLU A 62 -3.23 -3.51 -12.74
CA GLU A 62 -1.86 -3.12 -12.47
C GLU A 62 -1.63 -2.74 -11.00
N HIS A 63 -2.55 -1.95 -10.42
CA HIS A 63 -2.50 -1.50 -9.05
C HIS A 63 -2.61 -2.67 -8.08
N GLY A 64 -3.64 -3.50 -8.24
CA GLY A 64 -3.88 -4.67 -7.40
C GLY A 64 -2.73 -5.68 -7.44
N LEU A 65 -2.10 -5.87 -8.60
CA LEU A 65 -0.94 -6.76 -8.74
C LEU A 65 0.32 -6.23 -8.07
N VAL A 66 0.56 -4.91 -8.11
CA VAL A 66 1.66 -4.30 -7.35
C VAL A 66 1.42 -4.44 -5.85
N ALA A 67 0.21 -4.14 -5.37
CA ALA A 67 -0.16 -4.34 -3.96
C ALA A 67 0.05 -5.79 -3.52
N SER A 68 -0.40 -6.74 -4.34
CA SER A 68 -0.25 -8.18 -4.07
C SER A 68 1.21 -8.64 -4.08
N LEU A 69 2.05 -8.07 -4.96
CA LEU A 69 3.49 -8.31 -4.93
C LEU A 69 4.10 -7.79 -3.62
N LEU A 70 3.78 -6.57 -3.22
CA LEU A 70 4.29 -5.98 -1.98
C LEU A 70 3.88 -6.82 -0.77
N GLN A 71 2.60 -7.20 -0.67
CA GLN A 71 2.13 -8.08 0.41
C GLN A 71 2.94 -9.38 0.48
N ARG A 72 3.20 -10.03 -0.66
CA ARG A 72 4.04 -11.23 -0.71
C ARG A 72 5.46 -10.97 -0.22
N ARG A 73 6.07 -9.82 -0.58
CA ARG A 73 7.42 -9.45 -0.14
C ARG A 73 7.50 -9.21 1.36
N PHE A 74 6.52 -8.53 1.94
CA PHE A 74 6.46 -8.30 3.39
C PHE A 74 6.11 -9.55 4.19
N ASN A 75 5.50 -10.56 3.57
CA ASN A 75 5.26 -11.86 4.21
C ASN A 75 6.46 -12.81 4.15
N VAL A 76 7.51 -12.54 3.36
CA VAL A 76 8.68 -13.45 3.26
C VAL A 76 9.29 -13.81 4.62
N PRO A 77 9.50 -12.86 5.57
CA PRO A 77 10.11 -13.20 6.85
C PRO A 77 9.22 -14.07 7.75
N ASN A 78 7.90 -14.06 7.51
CA ASN A 78 6.97 -14.95 8.21
C ASN A 78 7.12 -16.43 7.78
N ALA A 79 7.98 -16.75 6.81
CA ALA A 79 8.19 -18.11 6.33
C ALA A 79 6.85 -18.85 6.06
N ASN A 80 6.72 -20.10 6.52
CA ASN A 80 5.48 -20.90 6.45
C ASN A 80 4.74 -20.94 7.80
N PHE A 81 4.88 -19.92 8.65
CA PHE A 81 4.09 -19.88 9.87
C PHE A 81 2.61 -19.69 9.48
N ASP A 82 1.75 -20.64 9.83
CA ASP A 82 0.31 -20.55 9.51
C ASP A 82 -0.50 -19.82 10.61
N TYR A 83 0.07 -19.67 11.81
CA TYR A 83 -0.56 -19.05 12.98
C TYR A 83 0.43 -18.19 13.75
N ASN A 84 -0.08 -17.14 14.42
CA ASN A 84 0.72 -16.20 15.24
C ASN A 84 1.91 -15.59 14.50
N LEU A 85 1.66 -15.11 13.28
CA LEU A 85 2.65 -14.42 12.45
C LEU A 85 3.27 -13.25 13.21
N PRO A 86 4.60 -13.18 13.36
CA PRO A 86 5.27 -12.06 14.03
C PRO A 86 5.03 -10.72 13.34
N ILE A 87 4.90 -10.74 12.01
CA ILE A 87 4.58 -9.59 11.17
C ILE A 87 3.19 -9.80 10.60
N VAL A 88 2.30 -8.83 10.76
CA VAL A 88 0.99 -8.84 10.11
C VAL A 88 1.05 -7.91 8.91
N VAL A 89 0.63 -8.43 7.77
CA VAL A 89 0.54 -7.70 6.50
C VAL A 89 -0.92 -7.68 6.10
N ASP A 90 -1.49 -6.49 6.00
CA ASP A 90 -2.91 -6.33 5.71
C ASP A 90 -3.14 -5.16 4.76
N HIS A 91 -4.25 -5.23 4.02
CA HIS A 91 -4.86 -4.08 3.40
C HIS A 91 -5.68 -3.35 4.47
N PHE A 92 -4.97 -2.71 5.40
CA PHE A 92 -5.61 -2.19 6.59
C PHE A 92 -6.26 -0.85 6.30
N SER A 93 -7.57 -0.76 6.49
CA SER A 93 -8.33 0.49 6.56
C SER A 93 -8.64 0.78 8.04
N PRO A 94 -7.81 1.54 8.79
CA PRO A 94 -8.15 1.88 10.17
C PRO A 94 -8.55 3.32 10.44
N SER A 95 -9.56 3.41 11.28
CA SER A 95 -9.95 4.60 12.03
C SER A 95 -8.86 5.05 13.03
N GLY A 96 -8.59 6.35 13.03
CA GLY A 96 -7.81 7.03 14.07
C GLY A 96 -8.24 8.48 14.27
N ASN A 97 -8.48 9.22 13.18
CA ASN A 97 -8.68 10.68 13.27
C ASN A 97 -9.97 11.19 12.58
N GLY A 98 -10.83 10.29 12.09
CA GLY A 98 -12.12 10.65 11.50
C GLY A 98 -12.12 11.01 10.00
N GLN A 99 -10.99 11.05 9.30
CA GLN A 99 -10.98 11.10 7.83
C GLN A 99 -10.20 9.90 7.30
N LEU A 100 -10.85 9.07 6.48
CA LEU A 100 -10.31 7.81 5.99
C LEU A 100 -9.35 8.10 4.83
N ILE A 101 -8.08 7.77 5.01
CA ILE A 101 -7.15 7.48 3.91
C ILE A 101 -6.84 6.00 4.10
N ALA A 102 -7.23 5.16 3.14
CA ALA A 102 -6.96 3.73 3.18
C ALA A 102 -5.62 3.47 2.46
N PRO A 103 -4.58 3.00 3.16
CA PRO A 103 -3.31 2.61 2.55
C PRO A 103 -3.46 1.34 1.71
N ASP A 104 -2.57 1.16 0.72
CA ASP A 104 -2.62 -0.02 -0.14
C ASP A 104 -2.10 -1.29 0.52
N VAL A 105 -1.06 -1.14 1.33
CA VAL A 105 -0.50 -2.22 2.14
C VAL A 105 -0.02 -1.62 3.45
N THR A 106 -0.31 -2.29 4.55
CA THR A 106 0.22 -1.96 5.88
C THR A 106 0.96 -3.13 6.47
N ILE A 107 1.97 -2.80 7.25
CA ILE A 107 2.80 -3.77 7.94
C ILE A 107 2.92 -3.31 9.39
N TYR A 108 2.54 -4.18 10.30
CA TYR A 108 2.59 -3.97 11.73
C TYR A 108 3.05 -5.24 12.44
N PRO A 109 3.59 -5.12 13.66
CA PRO A 109 3.94 -6.28 14.45
C PRO A 109 2.67 -6.98 14.94
N ASN A 110 2.78 -8.27 15.25
CA ASN A 110 1.73 -8.97 15.99
C ASN A 110 1.48 -8.28 17.34
N ALA A 111 0.23 -8.31 17.81
CA ALA A 111 -0.14 -7.77 19.12
C ALA A 111 0.68 -8.39 20.28
N ASN A 112 1.11 -9.65 20.13
CA ASN A 112 1.98 -10.33 21.11
C ASN A 112 3.38 -9.70 21.23
N HIS A 113 3.77 -8.84 20.30
CA HIS A 113 5.09 -8.20 20.25
C HIS A 113 5.05 -6.68 20.48
N VAL A 114 3.89 -6.16 20.88
CA VAL A 114 3.72 -4.75 21.25
C VAL A 114 3.30 -4.68 22.70
N GLN A 115 3.92 -3.78 23.45
CA GLN A 115 3.50 -3.56 24.82
C GLN A 115 2.05 -3.06 24.81
N GLN A 116 1.17 -3.76 25.51
CA GLN A 116 -0.15 -3.20 25.76
C GLN A 116 0.02 -1.92 26.57
N PRO A 117 -0.75 -0.86 26.27
CA PRO A 117 -0.65 0.38 27.01
C PRO A 117 -1.02 0.14 28.47
N HIS A 118 -0.01 0.00 29.35
CA HIS A 118 -0.20 0.02 30.79
C HIS A 118 -0.29 1.47 31.24
N ILE A 119 -1.39 1.84 31.89
CA ILE A 119 -1.52 3.18 32.47
C ILE A 119 -0.52 3.30 33.63
N PRO A 120 0.31 4.36 33.68
CA PRO A 120 0.34 5.50 32.76
C PRO A 120 1.46 5.34 31.72
N TYR A 121 1.09 4.98 30.48
CA TYR A 121 2.01 5.01 29.34
C TYR A 121 2.17 6.48 28.92
N PRO A 122 3.37 7.06 28.96
CA PRO A 122 3.56 8.50 28.84
C PRO A 122 3.61 9.01 27.37
N GLY A 123 2.93 8.32 26.45
CA GLY A 123 2.81 8.67 25.03
C GLY A 123 1.47 8.20 24.44
N PRO A 124 1.18 8.44 23.14
CA PRO A 124 0.06 7.74 22.50
C PRO A 124 0.23 6.22 22.69
N PRO A 125 -0.84 5.44 22.76
CA PRO A 125 -0.71 4.00 22.91
C PRO A 125 -0.14 3.39 21.62
N PRO A 126 0.72 2.37 21.70
CA PRO A 126 1.35 1.76 20.53
C PRO A 126 0.41 0.91 19.67
N GLY A 127 -0.82 0.73 20.18
CA GLY A 127 -1.95 0.17 19.49
C GLY A 127 -3.24 0.92 19.81
N ASN A 128 -4.31 0.57 19.11
CA ASN A 128 -5.62 1.15 19.32
C ASN A 128 -6.25 0.72 20.65
N LYS A 129 -7.43 1.28 20.95
CA LYS A 129 -8.25 0.97 22.15
C LYS A 129 -8.64 -0.50 22.32
N ASN A 130 -8.50 -1.34 21.29
CA ASN A 130 -8.72 -2.78 21.35
C ASN A 130 -7.41 -3.58 21.50
N GLY A 131 -6.28 -2.90 21.68
CA GLY A 131 -4.95 -3.52 21.79
C GLY A 131 -4.33 -3.94 20.45
N GLN A 132 -4.88 -3.52 19.31
CA GLN A 132 -4.30 -3.84 18.00
C GLN A 132 -3.17 -2.86 17.65
N PRO A 133 -1.97 -3.34 17.31
CA PRO A 133 -0.84 -2.48 16.96
C PRO A 133 -1.10 -1.52 15.80
N HIS A 134 -0.50 -0.33 15.87
CA HIS A 134 -0.47 0.58 14.72
C HIS A 134 0.52 0.11 13.64
N ALA A 135 0.23 0.44 12.38
CA ALA A 135 1.17 0.28 11.27
C ALA A 135 2.53 0.94 11.56
N ARG A 136 3.61 0.27 11.16
CA ARG A 136 4.99 0.82 11.17
C ARG A 136 5.50 1.10 9.77
N ILE A 137 5.03 0.35 8.79
CA ILE A 137 5.33 0.58 7.38
C ILE A 137 4.03 0.64 6.61
N VAL A 138 3.93 1.61 5.71
CA VAL A 138 2.80 1.78 4.79
C VAL A 138 3.31 1.77 3.35
N CYS A 139 2.56 1.16 2.45
CA CYS A 139 2.78 1.28 1.01
C CYS A 139 1.61 1.99 0.33
N GLU A 140 1.93 2.80 -0.66
CA GLU A 140 0.98 3.62 -1.42
C GLU A 140 1.28 3.57 -2.92
N ILE A 141 0.32 3.12 -3.71
CA ILE A 141 0.47 2.87 -5.13
C ILE A 141 -0.37 3.90 -5.90
N GLY A 142 0.30 4.78 -6.63
CA GLY A 142 -0.38 5.76 -7.46
C GLY A 142 -0.43 5.35 -8.92
N ASN A 143 -1.61 5.05 -9.45
CA ASN A 143 -1.79 4.83 -10.88
C ASN A 143 -2.39 6.04 -11.61
N GLU A 144 -3.68 6.32 -11.40
CA GLU A 144 -4.37 7.39 -12.13
C GLU A 144 -4.20 8.77 -11.47
N GLN A 145 -4.08 8.78 -10.14
CA GLN A 145 -3.84 9.99 -9.36
C GLN A 145 -2.60 10.76 -9.82
N SER A 146 -2.63 12.09 -9.65
CA SER A 146 -1.49 12.94 -9.99
C SER A 146 -0.28 12.59 -9.13
N THR A 147 0.93 12.93 -9.60
CA THR A 147 2.13 12.74 -8.77
C THR A 147 2.08 13.57 -7.50
N LYS A 148 1.44 14.75 -7.53
CA LYS A 148 1.31 15.62 -6.36
C LYS A 148 0.42 14.96 -5.31
N GLU A 149 -0.79 14.54 -5.67
CA GLU A 149 -1.71 13.88 -4.74
C GLU A 149 -1.14 12.59 -4.14
N TRP A 150 -0.48 11.77 -4.96
CA TRP A 150 0.21 10.56 -4.48
C TRP A 150 1.33 10.90 -3.47
N ASN A 151 2.12 11.94 -3.76
CA ASN A 151 3.20 12.38 -2.86
C ASN A 151 2.64 12.95 -1.56
N ASP A 152 1.57 13.76 -1.63
CA ASP A 152 0.89 14.34 -0.48
C ASP A 152 0.31 13.22 0.42
N LYS A 153 -0.32 12.18 -0.17
CA LYS A 153 -0.78 10.99 0.58
C LYS A 153 0.36 10.27 1.30
N CYS A 154 1.49 10.02 0.62
CA CYS A 154 2.64 9.37 1.24
C CYS A 154 3.18 10.20 2.43
N GLN A 155 3.20 11.54 2.30
CA GLN A 155 3.63 12.44 3.38
C GLN A 155 2.64 12.46 4.55
N LEU A 156 1.33 12.39 4.28
CA LEU A 156 0.32 12.28 5.34
C LEU A 156 0.52 11.01 6.19
N TRP A 157 0.89 9.90 5.57
CA TRP A 157 1.29 8.69 6.30
C TRP A 157 2.59 8.86 7.09
N MET A 158 3.59 9.49 6.47
CA MET A 158 4.88 9.70 7.13
C MET A 158 4.77 10.59 8.37
N ASN A 159 3.74 11.45 8.44
CA ASN A 159 3.45 12.29 9.60
C ASN A 159 2.75 11.53 10.74
N GLN A 160 2.33 10.27 10.55
CA GLN A 160 1.78 9.46 11.64
C GLN A 160 2.90 9.02 12.59
N VAL A 161 2.65 9.14 13.89
CA VAL A 161 3.67 8.96 14.94
C VAL A 161 4.36 7.59 14.88
N TYR A 162 3.60 6.53 14.61
CA TYR A 162 4.11 5.16 14.56
C TYR A 162 4.65 4.71 13.21
N ILE A 163 4.47 5.50 12.14
CA ILE A 163 4.96 5.14 10.83
C ILE A 163 6.45 5.46 10.75
N ARG A 164 7.25 4.42 10.50
CA ARG A 164 8.70 4.49 10.29
C ARG A 164 9.08 4.62 8.84
N TYR A 165 8.37 3.91 7.98
CA TYR A 165 8.61 3.94 6.54
C TYR A 165 7.32 4.10 5.76
N VAL A 166 7.40 4.87 4.69
CA VAL A 166 6.38 4.88 3.64
C VAL A 166 7.04 4.50 2.33
N LEU A 167 6.56 3.44 1.68
CA LEU A 167 6.98 3.04 0.34
C LEU A 167 5.91 3.47 -0.67
N GLY A 168 6.19 4.55 -1.40
CA GLY A 168 5.37 4.95 -2.52
C GLY A 168 5.82 4.28 -3.82
N ILE A 169 4.88 3.79 -4.63
CA ILE A 169 5.11 3.39 -6.03
C ILE A 169 4.15 4.15 -6.95
N LYS A 170 4.68 5.02 -7.82
CA LYS A 170 3.92 5.71 -8.86
C LYS A 170 4.07 5.01 -10.20
N LEU A 171 2.96 4.57 -10.77
CA LEU A 171 2.84 4.16 -12.16
C LEU A 171 2.45 5.41 -12.97
N HIS A 172 3.30 5.87 -13.90
CA HIS A 172 2.94 7.01 -14.76
C HIS A 172 2.11 6.54 -15.95
N LYS A 173 1.49 7.48 -16.67
CA LYS A 173 0.74 7.17 -17.89
C LYS A 173 1.61 6.42 -18.89
N LYS A 174 0.97 5.48 -19.60
CA LYS A 174 1.56 4.81 -20.77
C LYS A 174 1.97 5.84 -21.81
N ARG A 175 3.00 5.52 -22.58
CA ARG A 175 3.43 6.29 -23.74
C ARG A 175 2.90 5.66 -25.02
N ASN A 176 2.84 6.46 -26.08
CA ASN A 176 2.36 5.99 -27.39
C ASN A 176 3.32 4.98 -28.05
N GLY A 177 4.63 5.07 -27.78
CA GLY A 177 5.62 4.13 -28.32
C GLY A 177 5.57 2.77 -27.62
N LYS A 178 5.80 1.69 -28.37
CA LYS A 178 5.90 0.32 -27.87
C LYS A 178 7.35 -0.18 -27.92
N ASN A 179 7.72 -1.06 -26.98
CA ASN A 179 8.99 -1.77 -27.01
C ASN A 179 8.95 -2.93 -28.02
N ASN A 180 10.07 -3.64 -28.18
CA ASN A 180 10.20 -4.77 -29.10
C ASN A 180 9.28 -5.97 -28.77
N PHE A 181 8.69 -5.98 -27.57
CA PHE A 181 7.72 -6.99 -27.13
C PHE A 181 6.27 -6.55 -27.35
N GLY A 182 6.04 -5.43 -28.05
CA GLY A 182 4.70 -4.88 -28.29
C GLY A 182 4.06 -4.23 -27.07
N GLN A 183 4.83 -3.98 -26.00
CA GLN A 183 4.31 -3.35 -24.78
C GLN A 183 4.51 -1.85 -24.84
N TYR A 184 3.50 -1.07 -24.43
CA TYR A 184 3.67 0.39 -24.33
C TYR A 184 4.79 0.75 -23.36
N HIS A 185 5.62 1.73 -23.75
CA HIS A 185 6.62 2.26 -22.85
C HIS A 185 5.95 2.94 -21.66
N ARG A 186 6.55 2.77 -20.48
CA ARG A 186 6.01 3.31 -19.24
C ARG A 186 7.13 3.67 -18.28
N SER A 187 7.00 4.84 -17.68
CA SER A 187 7.86 5.30 -16.61
C SER A 187 7.20 4.99 -15.27
N MET A 188 7.99 4.70 -14.26
CA MET A 188 7.53 4.48 -12.89
C MET A 188 8.48 5.18 -11.92
N THR A 189 8.00 5.55 -10.74
CA THR A 189 8.80 6.17 -9.69
C THR A 189 8.56 5.44 -8.39
N ALA A 190 9.61 5.10 -7.66
CA ALA A 190 9.49 4.63 -6.29
C ALA A 190 10.10 5.67 -5.35
N LYS A 191 9.50 5.84 -4.18
CA LYS A 191 10.05 6.67 -3.11
C LYS A 191 9.93 5.93 -1.79
N LEU A 192 11.01 5.93 -1.01
CA LEU A 192 11.03 5.41 0.35
C LEU A 192 11.25 6.60 1.28
N TRP A 193 10.22 6.97 2.04
CA TRP A 193 10.35 7.92 3.13
C TRP A 193 10.73 7.18 4.41
N GLN A 194 11.58 7.81 5.21
CA GLN A 194 11.99 7.33 6.52
C GLN A 194 11.81 8.43 7.55
N GLN A 195 11.16 8.10 8.67
CA GLN A 195 10.98 9.02 9.79
C GLN A 195 12.35 9.55 10.26
N GLY A 196 12.49 10.88 10.33
CA GLY A 196 13.72 11.55 10.79
C GLY A 196 14.87 11.63 9.76
N ALA A 197 14.77 10.97 8.59
CA ALA A 197 15.88 10.89 7.63
C ALA A 197 15.56 11.36 6.20
N GLY A 198 14.31 11.73 5.91
CA GLY A 198 13.90 12.22 4.58
C GLY A 198 13.43 11.10 3.65
N TYR A 199 13.82 11.13 2.37
CA TYR A 199 13.43 10.10 1.40
C TYR A 199 14.51 9.79 0.35
N GLN A 200 14.45 8.57 -0.18
CA GLN A 200 15.18 8.13 -1.36
C GLN A 200 14.21 7.95 -2.54
N GLU A 201 14.64 8.23 -3.77
CA GLU A 201 13.82 8.12 -4.98
C GLU A 201 14.52 7.28 -6.06
N TRP A 202 13.74 6.45 -6.74
CA TRP A 202 14.16 5.68 -7.91
C TRP A 202 13.26 5.96 -9.10
N GLN A 203 13.88 6.11 -10.27
CA GLN A 203 13.17 6.13 -11.55
C GLN A 203 13.39 4.81 -12.27
N PHE A 204 12.32 4.09 -12.56
CA PHE A 204 12.33 2.78 -13.19
C PHE A 204 11.23 2.69 -14.25
N GLY A 205 11.03 1.52 -14.84
CA GLY A 205 10.20 1.34 -16.04
C GLY A 205 11.06 1.28 -17.30
N THR A 206 10.42 1.21 -18.47
CA THR A 206 11.17 1.07 -19.72
C THR A 206 11.88 2.35 -20.14
N LEU A 207 11.39 3.52 -19.75
CA LEU A 207 11.96 4.83 -20.09
C LEU A 207 11.94 5.78 -18.89
N ILE A 208 12.95 6.65 -18.79
CA ILE A 208 13.05 7.73 -17.79
C ILE A 208 11.89 8.70 -17.98
N ARG A 209 11.25 9.13 -16.88
CA ARG A 209 10.07 10.02 -16.93
C ARG A 209 10.34 11.26 -17.80
N LYS A 210 9.43 11.55 -18.74
CA LYS A 210 9.50 12.67 -19.70
C LYS A 210 10.71 12.65 -20.65
N LYS A 211 11.53 11.58 -20.69
CA LYS A 211 12.68 11.42 -21.60
C LYS A 211 12.56 10.14 -22.41
N GLN A 212 13.14 10.09 -23.61
CA GLN A 212 13.17 8.85 -24.43
C GLN A 212 14.33 7.91 -24.07
N THR A 213 15.12 8.26 -23.07
CA THR A 213 16.23 7.43 -22.58
C THR A 213 15.69 6.25 -21.77
N PRO A 214 16.15 5.01 -22.01
CA PRO A 214 15.85 3.86 -21.16
C PRO A 214 16.30 4.06 -19.71
N THR A 215 15.62 3.43 -18.76
CA THR A 215 16.15 3.33 -17.39
C THR A 215 17.19 2.20 -17.32
N ALA A 216 18.03 2.19 -16.29
CA ALA A 216 18.95 1.09 -16.05
C ALA A 216 18.29 -0.08 -15.29
N CYS A 217 16.97 -0.04 -15.04
CA CYS A 217 16.22 -1.13 -14.42
C CYS A 217 15.88 -2.20 -15.48
N ASN A 218 16.89 -2.97 -15.88
CA ASN A 218 16.80 -3.87 -17.04
C ASN A 218 16.97 -5.36 -16.71
N SER A 219 17.28 -5.72 -15.46
CA SER A 219 17.41 -7.10 -15.01
C SER A 219 17.00 -7.23 -13.53
N PRO A 220 16.62 -8.43 -13.06
CA PRO A 220 16.31 -8.65 -11.66
C PRO A 220 17.58 -8.57 -10.81
N ASN A 221 17.40 -8.27 -9.52
CA ASN A 221 18.47 -8.24 -8.50
C ASN A 221 19.57 -7.20 -8.71
N LEU A 222 19.31 -6.13 -9.46
CA LEU A 222 20.24 -4.99 -9.55
C LEU A 222 20.26 -4.24 -8.22
N PRO A 223 21.40 -4.12 -7.51
CA PRO A 223 21.45 -3.50 -6.19
C PRO A 223 20.90 -2.07 -6.15
N HIS A 224 21.16 -1.28 -7.19
CA HIS A 224 20.65 0.10 -7.30
C HIS A 224 19.14 0.21 -7.53
N TYR A 225 18.44 -0.90 -7.81
CA TYR A 225 16.99 -0.98 -8.00
C TYR A 225 16.32 -1.91 -6.98
N GLN A 226 17.02 -2.23 -5.89
CA GLN A 226 16.45 -2.90 -4.73
C GLN A 226 16.23 -1.89 -3.62
N ILE A 227 14.99 -1.86 -3.11
CA ILE A 227 14.66 -1.13 -1.90
C ILE A 227 14.77 -2.11 -0.74
N ASN A 228 15.65 -1.80 0.21
CA ASN A 228 15.88 -2.60 1.40
C ASN A 228 15.29 -1.88 2.62
N ILE A 229 14.32 -2.51 3.28
CA ILE A 229 13.71 -1.98 4.51
C ILE A 229 14.05 -2.95 5.64
N PRO A 230 14.72 -2.52 6.73
CA PRO A 230 15.09 -3.42 7.80
C PRO A 230 13.86 -4.00 8.52
N ILE A 231 13.84 -5.31 8.70
CA ILE A 231 12.70 -6.01 9.31
C ILE A 231 12.47 -5.58 10.76
N ALA A 232 13.55 -5.28 11.48
CA ALA A 232 13.51 -4.80 12.85
C ALA A 232 12.61 -3.56 13.04
N GLN A 233 12.44 -2.74 11.99
CA GLN A 233 11.66 -1.50 12.05
C GLN A 233 10.15 -1.77 12.18
N VAL A 234 9.68 -2.98 11.90
CA VAL A 234 8.29 -3.41 12.21
C VAL A 234 8.06 -3.48 13.72
N PHE A 235 9.10 -3.79 14.50
CA PHE A 235 9.02 -3.90 15.97
C PHE A 235 9.46 -2.61 16.67
N TRP A 236 9.54 -1.51 15.91
CA TRP A 236 9.87 -0.22 16.46
C TRP A 236 8.74 0.26 17.35
N ASP A 237 9.01 0.47 18.63
CA ASP A 237 8.00 0.88 19.61
C ASP A 237 8.65 1.79 20.64
N PRO A 238 8.81 3.09 20.37
CA PRO A 238 9.68 3.93 21.17
C PRO A 238 8.95 4.39 22.41
N PRO A 239 9.46 4.09 23.60
CA PRO A 239 9.11 4.82 24.79
C PRO A 239 10.06 6.00 24.93
N LEU A 240 9.59 7.23 24.64
CA LEU A 240 10.17 8.55 24.99
C LEU A 240 11.69 8.83 24.83
N LEU A 241 12.52 7.87 24.42
CA LEU A 241 13.91 8.08 24.07
C LEU A 241 13.98 8.77 22.70
N PRO A 242 15.06 9.51 22.40
CA PRO A 242 15.33 9.92 21.03
C PRO A 242 15.18 8.70 20.12
N ALA A 243 14.44 8.83 19.01
CA ALA A 243 14.15 7.71 18.10
C ALA A 243 15.42 6.97 17.62
N ASP A 244 16.58 7.62 17.75
CA ASP A 244 17.90 7.16 17.34
C ASP A 244 18.58 6.23 18.38
N GLU A 245 18.09 6.16 19.63
CA GLU A 245 18.66 5.32 20.70
C GLU A 245 17.84 4.05 20.98
N TYR A 246 16.64 3.94 20.41
CA TYR A 246 15.78 2.77 20.58
C TYR A 246 16.23 1.60 19.69
N ILE A 247 16.51 0.45 20.31
CA ILE A 247 16.79 -0.81 19.61
C ILE A 247 15.52 -1.68 19.62
N PRO A 248 14.88 -1.93 18.46
CA PRO A 248 13.72 -2.81 18.38
C PRO A 248 14.03 -4.24 18.85
N THR A 249 13.18 -4.79 19.71
CA THR A 249 13.28 -6.20 20.10
C THR A 249 12.62 -7.04 19.01
N VAL A 250 13.43 -7.74 18.22
CA VAL A 250 12.96 -8.64 17.15
C VAL A 250 12.60 -10.00 17.76
N PRO A 251 11.43 -10.59 17.45
CA PRO A 251 11.08 -11.92 17.91
C PRO A 251 12.12 -12.98 17.54
N ASN A 252 12.41 -13.92 18.46
CA ASN A 252 13.43 -14.95 18.26
C ASN A 252 13.24 -15.78 16.99
N SER A 253 11.98 -16.00 16.57
CA SER A 253 11.65 -16.69 15.31
C SER A 253 12.18 -15.98 14.06
N LEU A 254 12.44 -14.67 14.14
CA LEU A 254 13.01 -13.84 13.08
C LEU A 254 14.48 -13.46 13.33
N ALA A 255 15.06 -13.86 14.47
CA ALA A 255 16.42 -13.51 14.88
C ALA A 255 17.43 -14.65 14.65
N THR A 256 17.11 -15.60 13.75
CA THR A 256 18.03 -16.69 13.40
C THR A 256 19.09 -16.21 12.41
N GLU A 257 20.27 -16.84 12.39
CA GLU A 257 21.37 -16.48 11.46
C GLU A 257 20.95 -16.59 9.98
N THR A 258 19.95 -17.41 9.68
CA THR A 258 19.42 -17.63 8.33
C THR A 258 18.21 -16.75 8.00
N ALA A 259 17.69 -15.98 8.97
CA ALA A 259 16.56 -15.10 8.73
C ALA A 259 16.95 -13.90 7.86
N PRO A 260 16.06 -13.44 6.96
CA PRO A 260 16.29 -12.21 6.24
C PRO A 260 16.40 -11.04 7.22
N VAL A 261 17.36 -10.15 6.97
CA VAL A 261 17.54 -8.91 7.77
C VAL A 261 16.74 -7.73 7.20
N ASN A 262 16.43 -7.77 5.90
CA ASN A 262 15.70 -6.74 5.18
C ASN A 262 14.53 -7.34 4.39
N PHE A 263 13.44 -6.60 4.29
CA PHE A 263 12.52 -6.76 3.17
C PHE A 263 13.21 -6.25 1.91
N ILE A 264 13.22 -7.07 0.86
CA ILE A 264 13.83 -6.72 -0.43
C ILE A 264 12.73 -6.54 -1.46
N ILE A 265 12.56 -5.30 -1.95
CA ILE A 265 11.64 -4.95 -3.02
C ILE A 265 12.45 -4.67 -4.28
N ASP A 266 12.44 -5.63 -5.21
CA ASP A 266 13.07 -5.52 -6.52
C ASP A 266 12.15 -4.75 -7.50
N LEU A 267 12.53 -3.51 -7.84
CA LEU A 267 11.76 -2.65 -8.74
C LEU A 267 11.67 -3.22 -10.17
N TYR A 268 12.61 -4.07 -10.60
CA TYR A 268 12.50 -4.75 -11.88
C TYR A 268 11.30 -5.72 -11.89
N ARG A 269 11.06 -6.41 -10.77
CA ARG A 269 9.90 -7.32 -10.64
C ARG A 269 8.59 -6.55 -10.66
N VAL A 270 8.52 -5.39 -9.99
CA VAL A 270 7.38 -4.47 -10.06
C VAL A 270 7.14 -4.04 -11.51
N GLN A 271 8.20 -3.60 -12.21
CA GLN A 271 8.14 -3.20 -13.61
C GLN A 271 7.58 -4.29 -14.52
N GLN A 272 8.12 -5.51 -14.44
CA GLN A 272 7.69 -6.60 -15.32
C GLN A 272 6.23 -6.98 -15.11
N LEU A 273 5.74 -6.96 -13.86
CA LEU A 273 4.33 -7.19 -13.58
C LEU A 273 3.45 -6.14 -14.24
N VAL A 274 3.76 -4.86 -14.07
CA VAL A 274 2.97 -3.77 -14.65
C VAL A 274 3.00 -3.80 -16.18
N LEU A 275 4.15 -4.04 -16.81
CA LEU A 275 4.27 -4.09 -18.27
C LEU A 275 3.52 -5.27 -18.90
N LYS A 276 3.42 -6.40 -18.19
CA LYS A 276 2.68 -7.57 -18.64
C LYS A 276 1.17 -7.32 -18.64
N GLU A 277 0.68 -6.58 -17.65
CA GLU A 277 -0.74 -6.50 -17.31
C GLU A 277 -1.40 -5.22 -17.82
N GLN A 278 -0.59 -4.22 -18.16
CA GLN A 278 -1.10 -3.02 -18.80
C GLN A 278 -1.79 -3.36 -20.13
N ASN A 279 -2.88 -2.66 -20.45
CA ASN A 279 -3.54 -2.82 -21.73
C ASN A 279 -2.58 -2.39 -22.87
N ASN A 280 -2.05 -3.39 -23.58
CA ASN A 280 -1.07 -3.28 -24.66
C ASN A 280 -1.71 -3.37 -26.06
N VAL A 281 -3.05 -3.39 -26.13
CA VAL A 281 -3.80 -3.31 -27.38
C VAL A 281 -3.63 -1.91 -27.96
#